data_AF-A0A401H4X5-F1
#
_entry.id   AF-A0A401H4X5-F1
#
_cell.length_a   1.000
_cell.length_b   1.000
_cell.length_c   1.000
_cell.angle_alpha   90.00
_cell.angle_beta   90.00
_cell.angle_gamma   90.00
#
_symmetry.space_group_name_H-M   'P 1'
#
loop_
_entity.id
_entity.type
_entity.pdbx_description
1 polymer ?
#
loop_
_entity_poly.entity_id
_entity_poly.type
_entity_poly.pdbx_seq_one_letter_code
_entity_poly.pdbx_strand_id
1 'polypeptide(L)'
;MRLEPLGVRHQCWLCVSMGLCWLHLVYAQVNVTLQSTNPDIIYNPPACDGTTASVSCSNSSWRIIPSSDGPDSVVTSTNGPKIGGFIPQLFMTFTGLALYIRTSSLSNATANITLFTEDPVISITTEVDSAVGLIVAVDLQPDKATTLAITFVPSSNATRLDISSFTITIPTNDTSPFPSTTLPISSSLPTFSPLPSPTPTTGSNRVSQSTGDIVAEVLGAVLGVVLGASGAFAFRYYRRRRRQEAETLSAQG
;
A
#
# COMPACT_ATOMS: atom_id res chain seq x y z
N MET A 1 -3.92 16.28 -69.10
CA MET A 1 -4.13 16.83 -67.74
C MET A 1 -4.26 15.66 -66.80
N ARG A 2 -3.29 15.52 -65.89
CA ARG A 2 -3.11 14.35 -65.02
C ARG A 2 -3.50 14.78 -63.60
N LEU A 3 -4.58 14.21 -63.06
CA LEU A 3 -5.05 14.49 -61.71
C LEU A 3 -4.39 13.50 -60.76
N GLU A 4 -3.50 14.00 -59.89
CA GLU A 4 -2.94 13.20 -58.79
C GLU A 4 -3.90 13.19 -57.59
N PRO A 5 -4.12 12.03 -56.94
CA PRO A 5 -4.96 11.94 -55.76
C PRO A 5 -4.18 12.30 -54.49
N LEU A 6 -4.41 13.51 -53.99
CA LEU A 6 -4.10 13.92 -52.62
C LEU A 6 -5.10 13.27 -51.66
N GLY A 7 -4.68 12.31 -50.83
CA GLY A 7 -5.52 11.94 -49.69
C GLY A 7 -5.28 10.60 -49.02
N VAL A 8 -4.09 10.35 -48.43
CA VAL A 8 -3.92 9.23 -47.48
C VAL A 8 -3.00 9.57 -46.27
N ARG A 9 -2.33 10.73 -46.25
CA ARG A 9 -1.23 10.97 -45.28
C ARG A 9 -1.61 11.47 -43.89
N HIS A 10 -2.83 11.97 -43.65
CA HIS A 10 -3.15 12.60 -42.35
C HIS A 10 -3.70 11.65 -41.27
N GLN A 11 -4.11 10.42 -41.64
CA GLN A 11 -4.77 9.53 -40.68
C GLN A 11 -3.80 8.65 -39.87
N CYS A 12 -2.52 8.60 -40.26
CA CYS A 12 -1.52 7.79 -39.58
C CYS A 12 -0.87 8.52 -38.38
N TRP A 13 -0.90 9.86 -38.36
CA TRP A 13 -0.26 10.67 -37.32
C TRP A 13 -1.05 10.68 -36.00
N LEU A 14 -2.39 10.68 -36.08
CA LEU A 14 -3.27 10.69 -34.89
C LEU A 14 -3.20 9.38 -34.08
N CYS A 15 -2.96 8.23 -34.72
CA CYS A 15 -2.78 6.97 -34.00
C CYS A 15 -1.44 6.89 -33.26
N VAL A 16 -0.39 7.53 -33.79
CA VAL A 16 0.93 7.56 -33.14
C VAL A 16 0.90 8.52 -31.93
N SER A 17 0.20 9.65 -32.02
CA SER A 17 0.10 10.60 -30.88
C SER A 17 -0.75 10.06 -29.73
N MET A 18 -1.82 9.30 -30.01
CA MET A 18 -2.65 8.72 -28.96
C MET A 18 -1.95 7.55 -28.23
N GLY A 19 -1.07 6.80 -28.89
CA GLY A 19 -0.23 5.78 -28.24
C GLY A 19 0.89 6.36 -27.35
N LEU A 20 1.36 7.57 -27.67
CA LEU A 20 2.39 8.28 -26.88
C LEU A 20 1.84 8.96 -25.62
N CYS A 21 0.54 9.29 -25.56
CA CYS A 21 -0.08 9.84 -24.34
C CYS A 21 -0.32 8.81 -23.22
N TRP A 22 -0.12 7.52 -23.51
CA TRP A 22 -0.10 6.44 -22.51
C TRP A 22 1.32 6.12 -22.01
N LEU A 23 2.32 6.94 -22.37
CA LEU A 23 3.64 6.87 -21.74
C LEU A 23 3.55 7.39 -20.31
N HIS A 24 3.18 6.45 -19.44
CA HIS A 24 3.61 6.30 -18.06
C HIS A 24 3.97 7.59 -17.34
N LEU A 25 3.08 8.04 -16.46
CA LEU A 25 3.52 8.65 -15.20
C LEU A 25 4.37 7.60 -14.47
N VAL A 26 5.67 7.58 -14.76
CA VAL A 26 6.65 6.87 -13.94
C VAL A 26 6.87 7.77 -12.73
N TYR A 27 6.14 7.50 -11.65
CA TYR A 27 6.48 8.06 -10.36
C TYR A 27 7.81 7.44 -9.93
N ALA A 28 8.85 8.26 -9.76
CA ALA A 28 10.07 7.77 -9.15
C ALA A 28 9.77 7.38 -7.69
N GLN A 29 10.34 6.28 -7.22
CA GLN A 29 10.12 5.74 -5.89
C GLN A 29 11.40 5.82 -5.07
N VAL A 30 11.27 6.05 -3.76
CA VAL A 30 12.39 6.10 -2.82
C VAL A 30 12.17 5.04 -1.75
N ASN A 31 13.23 4.31 -1.41
CA ASN A 31 13.19 3.32 -0.33
C ASN A 31 13.80 3.92 0.93
N VAL A 32 12.99 4.01 1.99
CA VAL A 32 13.42 4.45 3.32
C VAL A 32 13.56 3.23 4.21
N THR A 33 14.77 2.97 4.72
CA THR A 33 15.03 1.82 5.59
C THR A 33 15.18 2.28 7.03
N LEU A 34 14.37 1.68 7.91
CA LEU A 34 14.33 1.90 9.35
C LEU A 34 14.94 0.68 10.04
N GLN A 35 15.87 0.92 10.95
CA GLN A 35 16.39 -0.13 11.83
C GLN A 35 15.31 -0.55 12.83
N SER A 36 15.35 -1.79 13.34
CA SER A 36 14.41 -2.27 14.35
C SER A 36 14.42 -1.42 15.64
N THR A 37 15.48 -0.65 15.89
CA THR A 37 15.63 0.24 17.04
C THR A 37 15.12 1.67 16.80
N ASN A 38 14.52 1.94 15.63
CA ASN A 38 14.00 3.27 15.31
C ASN A 38 12.91 3.70 16.31
N PRO A 39 12.91 4.96 16.80
CA PRO A 39 11.98 5.44 17.83
C PRO A 39 10.51 5.51 17.38
N ASP A 40 10.23 5.53 16.08
CA ASP A 40 8.88 5.50 15.53
C ASP A 40 8.24 4.09 15.62
N ILE A 41 9.02 3.09 16.04
CA ILE A 41 8.57 1.73 16.27
C ILE A 41 8.28 1.54 17.76
N ILE A 42 7.01 1.27 18.07
CA ILE A 42 6.54 1.09 19.45
C ILE A 42 6.47 -0.40 19.75
N TYR A 43 7.26 -0.83 20.73
CA TYR A 43 7.23 -2.19 21.26
C TYR A 43 6.34 -2.26 22.50
N ASN A 44 5.52 -3.31 22.59
CA ASN A 44 4.71 -3.61 23.77
C ASN A 44 4.92 -5.06 24.22
N PRO A 45 5.43 -5.32 25.44
CA PRO A 45 6.05 -4.35 26.35
C PRO A 45 7.27 -3.63 25.73
N PRO A 46 7.72 -2.47 26.24
CA PRO A 46 8.85 -1.72 25.67
C PRO A 46 10.13 -2.55 25.56
N ALA A 47 10.86 -2.44 24.44
CA ALA A 47 12.11 -3.16 24.24
C ALA A 47 13.18 -2.74 25.25
N CYS A 48 13.96 -3.70 25.73
CA CYS A 48 15.12 -3.46 26.59
C CYS A 48 16.42 -3.71 25.82
N ASP A 49 17.51 -3.06 26.25
CA ASP A 49 18.83 -3.35 25.73
C ASP A 49 19.36 -4.65 26.34
N GLY A 50 19.54 -5.68 25.50
CA GLY A 50 20.05 -6.99 25.89
C GLY A 50 21.57 -7.12 25.79
N THR A 51 22.28 -6.08 25.34
CA THR A 51 23.74 -6.10 25.16
C THR A 51 24.51 -5.83 26.45
N THR A 52 23.90 -5.13 27.41
CA THR A 52 24.52 -4.82 28.69
C THR A 52 24.15 -5.89 29.73
N ALA A 53 25.16 -6.54 30.30
CA ALA A 53 25.00 -7.57 31.34
C ALA A 53 24.42 -7.03 32.68
N SER A 54 23.96 -5.77 32.73
CA SER A 54 23.37 -5.16 33.91
C SER A 54 21.87 -5.43 33.97
N VAL A 55 21.48 -6.38 34.83
CA VAL A 55 20.19 -6.43 35.53
C VAL A 55 18.95 -6.33 34.62
N SER A 56 18.63 -7.50 34.07
CA SER A 56 17.28 -8.03 33.85
C SER A 56 16.32 -7.21 32.97
N CYS A 57 16.37 -7.52 31.68
CA CYS A 57 15.19 -7.58 30.79
C CYS A 57 14.09 -8.55 31.30
N SER A 58 13.89 -8.72 32.61
CA SER A 58 12.94 -9.68 33.18
C SER A 58 11.50 -9.33 32.84
N ASN A 59 11.20 -8.04 32.74
CA ASN A 59 9.84 -7.53 32.57
C ASN A 59 9.50 -7.19 31.12
N SER A 60 10.50 -7.16 30.23
CA SER A 60 10.28 -6.94 28.80
C SER A 60 10.40 -8.24 28.02
N SER A 61 9.40 -8.50 27.17
CA SER A 61 9.45 -9.62 26.23
C SER A 61 10.33 -9.32 25.02
N TRP A 62 10.67 -8.05 24.76
CA TRP A 62 11.48 -7.61 23.62
C TRP A 62 12.89 -7.21 24.08
N ARG A 63 13.90 -7.67 23.34
CA ARG A 63 15.31 -7.39 23.63
C ARG A 63 16.04 -6.95 22.37
N ILE A 64 16.89 -5.95 22.48
CA ILE A 64 17.79 -5.54 21.41
C ILE A 64 19.09 -6.33 21.59
N ILE A 65 19.48 -7.10 20.58
CA ILE A 65 20.66 -7.98 20.63
C ILE A 65 21.43 -7.89 19.31
N PRO A 66 22.73 -8.26 19.32
CA PRO A 66 23.50 -8.38 18.09
C PRO A 66 22.87 -9.44 17.19
N SER A 67 22.78 -9.13 15.90
CA SER A 67 22.29 -10.05 14.88
C SER A 67 23.41 -10.98 14.41
N SER A 68 23.05 -12.21 14.08
CA SER A 68 23.96 -13.17 13.44
C SER A 68 24.21 -12.86 11.97
N ASP A 69 23.40 -12.00 11.36
CA ASP A 69 23.45 -11.74 9.92
C ASP A 69 24.54 -10.74 9.51
N GLY A 70 25.20 -10.09 10.48
CA GLY A 70 26.30 -9.16 10.23
C GLY A 70 26.93 -8.59 11.51
N PRO A 71 28.24 -8.29 11.51
CA PRO A 71 29.03 -8.00 12.71
C PRO A 71 28.58 -6.76 13.50
N ASP A 72 27.97 -5.78 12.82
CA ASP A 72 27.47 -4.53 13.43
C ASP A 72 25.95 -4.39 13.32
N SER A 73 25.26 -5.46 12.91
CA SER A 73 23.81 -5.43 12.77
C SER A 73 23.13 -5.78 14.09
N VAL A 74 22.04 -5.07 14.40
CA VAL A 74 21.22 -5.32 15.59
C VAL A 74 19.84 -5.80 15.16
N VAL A 75 19.22 -6.63 15.99
CA VAL A 75 17.83 -7.07 15.83
C VAL A 75 17.08 -6.83 17.13
N THR A 76 15.79 -6.53 17.01
CA THR A 76 14.88 -6.58 18.15
C THR A 76 14.18 -7.93 18.17
N SER A 77 14.46 -8.69 19.22
CA SER A 77 14.11 -10.11 19.35
C SER A 77 13.12 -10.33 20.48
N THR A 78 12.22 -11.29 20.33
CA THR A 78 11.37 -11.81 21.41
C THR A 78 11.28 -13.32 21.33
N ASN A 79 11.17 -13.97 22.50
CA ASN A 79 10.92 -15.40 22.59
C ASN A 79 9.44 -15.72 22.92
N GLY A 80 8.55 -14.74 22.74
CA GLY A 80 7.16 -14.84 23.12
C GLY A 80 6.86 -14.27 24.51
N PRO A 81 5.66 -14.59 25.06
CA PRO A 81 5.23 -14.08 26.35
C PRO A 81 6.16 -14.47 27.50
N LYS A 82 6.49 -13.50 28.36
CA LYS A 82 7.23 -13.72 29.62
C LYS A 82 6.29 -13.86 30.82
N ILE A 83 6.88 -13.95 32.01
CA ILE A 83 6.19 -13.94 33.31
C ILE A 83 5.22 -12.75 33.34
N GLY A 84 3.91 -13.04 33.48
CA GLY A 84 2.83 -12.05 33.36
C GLY A 84 1.94 -12.22 32.11
N GLY A 85 2.35 -13.05 31.14
CA GLY A 85 1.49 -13.48 30.02
C GLY A 85 1.28 -12.42 28.93
N PHE A 86 2.03 -11.31 28.93
CA PHE A 86 1.93 -10.29 27.89
C PHE A 86 2.42 -10.81 26.55
N ILE A 87 1.53 -10.83 25.56
CA ILE A 87 1.87 -11.19 24.19
C ILE A 87 2.71 -10.07 23.58
N PRO A 88 3.93 -10.35 23.11
CA PRO A 88 4.77 -9.35 22.45
C PRO A 88 4.07 -8.79 21.21
N GLN A 89 3.97 -7.47 21.15
CA GLN A 89 3.43 -6.72 20.03
C GLN A 89 4.38 -5.61 19.62
N LEU A 90 4.34 -5.26 18.33
CA LEU A 90 5.01 -4.12 17.74
C LEU A 90 3.99 -3.32 16.95
N PHE A 91 4.10 -1.99 17.00
CA PHE A 91 3.26 -1.05 16.27
C PHE A 91 4.12 0.00 15.57
N MET A 92 3.71 0.41 14.37
CA MET A 92 4.32 1.51 13.63
C MET A 92 3.28 2.11 12.69
N THR A 93 3.22 3.44 12.59
CA THR A 93 2.34 4.13 11.63
C THR A 93 3.19 4.81 10.56
N PHE A 94 2.86 4.59 9.30
CA PHE A 94 3.62 5.11 8.16
C PHE A 94 2.72 5.40 6.96
N THR A 95 3.23 6.13 5.98
CA THR A 95 2.65 6.31 4.65
C THR A 95 3.59 5.73 3.61
N GLY A 96 3.05 5.08 2.57
CA GLY A 96 3.87 4.47 1.53
C GLY A 96 3.09 3.60 0.56
N LEU A 97 3.79 3.15 -0.47
CA LEU A 97 3.29 2.27 -1.53
C LEU A 97 3.52 0.79 -1.21
N ALA A 98 4.59 0.51 -0.47
CA ALA A 98 4.95 -0.84 -0.06
C ALA A 98 5.71 -0.84 1.26
N LEU A 99 5.56 -1.94 2.00
CA LEU A 99 6.27 -2.22 3.25
C LEU A 99 6.98 -3.56 3.10
N TYR A 100 8.26 -3.57 3.46
CA TYR A 100 9.11 -4.76 3.52
C TYR A 100 9.58 -4.92 4.96
N ILE A 101 9.31 -6.07 5.56
CA ILE A 101 9.74 -6.42 6.92
C ILE A 101 10.79 -7.52 6.79
N ARG A 102 12.01 -7.21 7.20
CA ARG A 102 13.11 -8.19 7.18
C ARG A 102 13.25 -8.81 8.57
N THR A 103 13.25 -10.13 8.62
CA THR A 103 13.52 -10.92 9.83
C THR A 103 14.95 -11.47 9.79
N SER A 104 15.50 -11.87 10.95
CA SER A 104 16.83 -12.48 10.99
C SER A 104 16.80 -13.95 10.57
N SER A 105 17.94 -14.50 10.15
CA SER A 105 18.06 -15.92 9.82
C SER A 105 17.78 -16.88 10.99
N LEU A 106 17.79 -16.38 12.23
CA LEU A 106 17.45 -17.15 13.45
C LEU A 106 15.98 -17.02 13.86
N SER A 107 15.20 -16.22 13.12
CA SER A 107 13.77 -16.04 13.36
C SER A 107 13.01 -17.29 12.92
N ASN A 108 12.16 -17.83 13.80
CA ASN A 108 11.41 -19.06 13.55
C ASN A 108 10.04 -19.07 14.24
N ALA A 109 9.44 -17.91 14.46
CA ALA A 109 8.18 -17.73 15.17
C ALA A 109 7.04 -17.43 14.20
N THR A 110 5.84 -17.86 14.58
CA THR A 110 4.60 -17.43 13.93
C THR A 110 4.19 -16.06 14.47
N ALA A 111 3.81 -15.14 13.58
CA ALA A 111 3.31 -13.83 13.95
C ALA A 111 2.09 -13.43 13.11
N ASN A 112 1.12 -12.78 13.74
CA ASN A 112 0.01 -12.13 13.05
C ASN A 112 0.42 -10.71 12.66
N ILE A 113 0.38 -10.44 11.37
CA ILE A 113 0.72 -9.15 10.79
C ILE A 113 -0.58 -8.50 10.35
N THR A 114 -0.90 -7.37 10.96
CA THR A 114 -2.08 -6.59 10.66
C THR A 114 -1.69 -5.24 10.10
N LEU A 115 -2.28 -4.86 8.97
CA LEU A 115 -2.19 -3.53 8.39
C LEU A 115 -3.57 -2.90 8.45
N PHE A 116 -3.63 -1.67 8.96
CA PHE A 116 -4.86 -0.94 9.18
C PHE A 116 -4.76 0.49 8.64
N THR A 117 -5.77 0.97 7.92
CA THR A 117 -5.93 2.37 7.51
C THR A 117 -7.19 2.97 8.13
N GLU A 118 -7.21 4.27 8.42
CA GLU A 118 -8.34 4.90 9.13
C GLU A 118 -9.41 5.51 8.19
N ASP A 119 -9.06 5.84 6.94
CA ASP A 119 -9.98 6.49 5.99
C ASP A 119 -9.71 6.12 4.52
N PRO A 120 -10.44 5.15 3.92
CA PRO A 120 -11.46 4.31 4.54
C PRO A 120 -10.83 3.29 5.51
N VAL A 121 -11.66 2.78 6.43
CA VAL A 121 -11.24 1.73 7.37
C VAL A 121 -11.03 0.42 6.61
N ILE A 122 -9.77 0.05 6.40
CA ILE A 122 -9.36 -1.23 5.82
C ILE A 122 -8.45 -1.91 6.82
N SER A 123 -8.69 -3.20 7.10
CA SER A 123 -7.85 -4.02 7.97
C SER A 123 -7.55 -5.34 7.30
N ILE A 124 -6.28 -5.68 7.17
CA ILE A 124 -5.80 -6.95 6.62
C ILE A 124 -4.93 -7.62 7.67
N THR A 125 -5.30 -8.82 8.09
CA THR A 125 -4.50 -9.63 9.02
C THR A 125 -4.05 -10.91 8.33
N THR A 126 -2.78 -11.25 8.43
CA THR A 126 -2.21 -12.51 7.91
C THR A 126 -1.27 -13.13 8.94
N GLU A 127 -1.37 -14.44 9.12
CA GLU A 127 -0.43 -15.22 9.93
C GLU A 127 0.78 -15.59 9.07
N VAL A 128 1.99 -15.31 9.56
CA VAL A 128 3.24 -15.54 8.82
C VAL A 128 4.27 -16.22 9.70
N ASP A 129 4.99 -17.19 9.13
CA ASP A 129 6.19 -17.77 9.71
C ASP A 129 7.39 -16.84 9.46
N SER A 130 8.04 -16.37 10.52
CA SER A 130 9.15 -15.44 10.43
C SER A 130 10.43 -16.04 9.82
N ALA A 131 10.49 -17.37 9.63
CA ALA A 131 11.58 -18.05 8.94
C ALA A 131 11.64 -17.73 7.43
N VAL A 132 10.60 -17.13 6.85
CA VAL A 132 10.60 -16.69 5.43
C VAL A 132 11.63 -15.60 5.13
N GLY A 133 12.16 -14.91 6.16
CA GLY A 133 13.21 -13.89 6.03
C GLY A 133 12.73 -12.53 5.53
N LEU A 134 11.73 -12.49 4.65
CA LEU A 134 11.17 -11.26 4.10
C LEU A 134 9.66 -11.36 3.98
N ILE A 135 8.97 -10.37 4.54
CA ILE A 135 7.52 -10.21 4.44
C ILE A 135 7.27 -8.92 3.68
N VAL A 136 6.30 -8.94 2.75
CA VAL A 136 6.02 -7.82 1.87
C VAL A 136 4.53 -7.51 1.86
N ALA A 137 4.20 -6.23 1.98
CA ALA A 137 2.89 -5.69 1.65
C ALA A 137 3.06 -4.67 0.52
N VAL A 138 2.31 -4.86 -0.56
CA VAL A 138 2.31 -3.98 -1.75
C VAL A 138 0.94 -3.36 -1.92
N ASP A 139 0.83 -2.44 -2.89
CA ASP A 139 -0.41 -1.75 -3.24
C ASP A 139 -1.05 -1.01 -2.05
N LEU A 140 -0.19 -0.46 -1.18
CA LEU A 140 -0.62 0.42 -0.10
C LEU A 140 -0.94 1.81 -0.65
N GLN A 141 -1.90 2.49 -0.02
CA GLN A 141 -2.31 3.84 -0.42
C GLN A 141 -1.25 4.85 0.07
N PRO A 142 -0.55 5.57 -0.84
CA PRO A 142 0.56 6.43 -0.47
C PRO A 142 0.15 7.66 0.32
N ASP A 143 -1.09 8.13 0.15
CA ASP A 143 -1.66 9.32 0.78
C ASP A 143 -2.36 9.01 2.12
N LYS A 144 -2.39 7.73 2.53
CA LYS A 144 -3.10 7.28 3.73
C LYS A 144 -2.14 6.71 4.75
N ALA A 145 -2.29 7.15 6.00
CA ALA A 145 -1.58 6.56 7.12
C ALA A 145 -2.02 5.11 7.31
N THR A 146 -1.05 4.21 7.28
CA THR A 146 -1.19 2.78 7.51
C THR A 146 -0.49 2.43 8.82
N THR A 147 -1.22 1.81 9.74
CA THR A 147 -0.69 1.27 10.99
C THR A 147 -0.40 -0.21 10.81
N LEU A 148 0.87 -0.56 10.97
CA LEU A 148 1.35 -1.93 11.12
C LEU A 148 1.22 -2.35 12.58
N ALA A 149 0.67 -3.54 12.81
CA ALA A 149 0.74 -4.25 14.07
C ALA A 149 1.30 -5.67 13.81
N ILE A 150 2.36 -6.04 14.51
CA ILE A 150 2.90 -7.41 14.52
C ILE A 150 2.64 -7.99 15.90
N THR A 151 1.94 -9.10 15.98
CA THR A 151 1.63 -9.80 17.24
C THR A 151 2.24 -11.19 17.21
N PHE A 152 3.06 -11.53 18.19
CA PHE A 152 3.62 -12.87 18.33
C PHE A 152 2.51 -13.90 18.59
N VAL A 153 2.55 -15.05 17.91
CA VAL A 153 1.61 -16.15 18.11
C VAL A 153 2.29 -17.25 18.92
N PRO A 154 1.89 -17.48 20.19
CA PRO A 154 2.48 -18.53 21.01
C PRO A 154 2.30 -19.92 20.41
N SER A 155 3.38 -20.69 20.31
CA SER A 155 3.33 -22.08 19.85
C SER A 155 4.37 -22.93 20.61
N SER A 156 4.25 -24.25 20.52
CA SER A 156 5.17 -25.19 21.17
C SER A 156 6.53 -25.33 20.47
N ASN A 157 6.62 -24.96 19.19
CA ASN A 157 7.79 -25.24 18.34
C ASN A 157 8.52 -23.97 17.89
N ALA A 158 7.78 -22.87 17.74
CA ALA A 158 8.24 -21.59 17.21
C ALA A 158 8.64 -20.70 18.38
N THR A 159 9.94 -20.44 18.54
CA THR A 159 10.48 -19.91 19.82
C THR A 159 10.98 -18.48 19.76
N ARG A 160 11.21 -17.92 18.57
CA ARG A 160 11.93 -16.65 18.44
C ARG A 160 11.49 -15.82 17.23
N LEU A 161 11.02 -14.61 17.50
CA LEU A 161 10.73 -13.60 16.49
C LEU A 161 11.82 -12.53 16.54
N ASP A 162 12.61 -12.43 15.48
CA ASP A 162 13.60 -11.38 15.28
C ASP A 162 13.16 -10.43 14.16
N ILE A 163 13.14 -9.14 14.48
CA ILE A 163 12.91 -8.04 13.54
C ILE A 163 14.26 -7.36 13.28
N SER A 164 14.68 -7.30 12.02
CA SER A 164 15.95 -6.67 11.63
C SER A 164 15.72 -5.24 11.15
N SER A 165 14.87 -5.06 10.14
CA SER A 165 14.62 -3.74 9.56
C SER A 165 13.28 -3.68 8.86
N PHE A 166 12.80 -2.46 8.69
CA PHE A 166 11.65 -2.14 7.86
C PHE A 166 12.13 -1.31 6.67
N THR A 167 11.66 -1.61 5.47
CA THR A 167 11.86 -0.73 4.31
C THR A 167 10.51 -0.31 3.81
N ILE A 168 10.30 0.99 3.69
CA ILE A 168 9.06 1.58 3.18
C ILE A 168 9.39 2.23 1.85
N THR A 169 8.62 1.87 0.81
CA THR A 169 8.72 2.52 -0.49
C THR A 169 7.72 3.67 -0.54
N ILE A 170 8.22 4.88 -0.77
CA ILE A 170 7.42 6.12 -0.87
C ILE A 170 7.56 6.73 -2.26
N PRO A 171 6.57 7.51 -2.74
CA PRO A 171 6.73 8.31 -3.95
C PRO A 171 7.79 9.41 -3.72
N THR A 172 8.58 9.74 -4.74
CA THR A 172 9.69 10.73 -4.67
C THR A 172 9.29 12.11 -4.19
N ASN A 173 8.02 12.47 -4.31
CA ASN A 173 7.52 13.78 -3.86
C ASN A 173 7.46 13.88 -2.33
N ASP A 174 7.53 12.75 -1.62
CA ASP A 174 7.51 12.70 -0.16
C ASP A 174 8.93 12.52 0.39
N THR A 175 9.28 13.33 1.38
CA THR A 175 10.61 13.30 2.03
C THR A 175 10.64 12.47 3.32
N SER A 176 9.48 12.09 3.86
CA SER A 176 9.37 11.29 5.09
C SER A 176 8.19 10.32 5.01
N PRO A 177 8.36 9.05 5.41
CA PRO A 177 7.27 8.07 5.48
C PRO A 177 6.41 8.23 6.74
N PHE A 178 6.77 9.14 7.65
CA PHE A 178 6.02 9.33 8.89
C PHE A 178 5.09 10.55 8.75
N PRO A 179 3.81 10.42 9.12
CA PRO A 179 2.89 11.54 9.09
C PRO A 179 3.44 12.65 9.99
N SER A 180 3.55 13.86 9.45
CA SER A 180 3.98 15.02 10.23
C SER A 180 2.94 15.26 11.32
N THR A 181 3.36 15.13 12.59
CA THR A 181 2.51 15.48 13.73
C THR A 181 2.36 17.00 13.75
N THR A 182 1.38 17.54 13.01
CA THR A 182 0.91 18.90 13.28
C THR A 182 0.34 18.87 14.70
N LEU A 183 1.04 19.53 15.63
CA LEU A 183 0.59 19.71 17.00
C LEU A 183 -0.89 20.11 16.96
N PRO A 184 -1.79 19.41 17.68
CA PRO A 184 -3.16 19.86 17.78
C PRO A 184 -3.14 21.30 18.29
N ILE A 185 -3.88 22.19 17.63
CA ILE A 185 -4.09 23.55 18.12
C ILE A 185 -4.65 23.38 19.53
N SER A 186 -3.92 23.86 20.54
CA SER A 186 -4.35 23.79 21.94
C SER A 186 -5.77 24.35 22.06
N SER A 187 -6.76 23.47 22.22
CA SER A 187 -8.12 23.88 22.49
C SER A 187 -8.13 24.45 23.90
N SER A 188 -8.42 25.74 24.03
CA SER A 188 -8.70 26.34 25.34
C SER A 188 -9.89 25.63 25.98
N LEU A 189 -9.84 25.51 27.30
CA LEU A 189 -10.83 24.83 28.12
C LEU A 189 -12.23 25.42 27.85
N PRO A 190 -13.27 24.60 27.59
CA PRO A 190 -14.62 25.12 27.40
C PRO A 190 -15.08 25.84 28.67
N THR A 191 -15.42 27.11 28.54
CA THR A 191 -16.09 27.86 29.61
C THR A 191 -17.54 27.38 29.67
N PHE A 192 -17.88 26.63 30.71
CA PHE A 192 -19.26 26.22 30.98
C PHE A 192 -20.07 27.44 31.41
N SER A 193 -21.00 27.87 30.56
CA SER A 193 -22.08 28.78 30.92
C SER A 193 -23.39 27.97 31.04
N PRO A 194 -24.21 28.17 32.08
CA PRO A 194 -25.42 27.37 32.28
C PRO A 194 -26.48 27.63 31.20
N LEU A 195 -27.08 26.53 30.73
CA LEU A 195 -28.01 26.43 29.61
C LEU A 195 -29.48 26.71 30.02
N PRO A 196 -30.26 27.50 29.25
CA PRO A 196 -31.70 27.37 29.18
C PRO A 196 -32.18 26.52 27.99
N SER A 197 -33.33 25.88 28.23
CA SER A 197 -34.06 24.81 27.52
C SER A 197 -34.31 24.93 25.99
N PRO A 198 -34.67 23.81 25.31
CA PRO A 198 -34.59 23.65 23.86
C PRO A 198 -35.80 24.15 23.07
N THR A 199 -35.55 24.60 21.84
CA THR A 199 -36.55 24.82 20.77
C THR A 199 -36.28 23.81 19.65
N PRO A 200 -37.30 23.15 19.06
CA PRO A 200 -37.10 22.19 17.99
C PRO A 200 -36.94 22.90 16.65
N THR A 201 -35.93 22.52 15.87
CA THR A 201 -35.82 22.95 14.47
C THR A 201 -35.67 21.75 13.55
N THR A 202 -36.58 21.73 12.59
CA THR A 202 -36.81 20.78 11.51
C THR A 202 -35.68 20.75 10.48
N GLY A 203 -35.34 19.55 10.03
CA GLY A 203 -35.04 19.26 8.62
C GLY A 203 -33.61 19.50 8.11
N SER A 204 -32.91 18.42 7.78
CA SER A 204 -32.16 18.33 6.52
C SER A 204 -31.94 16.86 6.15
N ASN A 205 -32.53 16.47 5.02
CA ASN A 205 -32.37 15.15 4.41
C ASN A 205 -30.92 14.98 3.93
N ARG A 206 -30.17 14.06 4.55
CA ARG A 206 -28.94 13.53 3.95
C ARG A 206 -29.28 12.34 3.08
N VAL A 207 -29.16 12.55 1.78
CA VAL A 207 -29.21 11.50 0.76
C VAL A 207 -28.04 10.56 1.01
N SER A 208 -28.36 9.32 1.37
CA SER A 208 -27.44 8.19 1.43
C SER A 208 -26.98 7.87 0.00
N GLN A 209 -25.76 8.27 -0.34
CA GLN A 209 -25.11 7.80 -1.57
C GLN A 209 -24.65 6.35 -1.36
N SER A 210 -25.35 5.43 -2.03
CA SER A 210 -25.06 4.01 -2.04
C SER A 210 -23.78 3.73 -2.84
N THR A 211 -22.89 2.93 -2.26
CA THR A 211 -21.63 2.41 -2.83
C THR A 211 -21.80 1.69 -4.18
N GLY A 212 -23.04 1.44 -4.61
CA GLY A 212 -23.36 0.79 -5.89
C GLY A 212 -23.10 1.62 -7.15
N ASP A 213 -23.00 2.95 -7.07
CA ASP A 213 -22.85 3.81 -8.26
C ASP A 213 -21.40 3.89 -8.78
N ILE A 214 -20.39 3.62 -7.95
CA ILE A 214 -18.97 3.73 -8.34
C ILE A 214 -18.51 2.52 -9.17
N VAL A 215 -19.12 1.35 -8.97
CA VAL A 215 -18.75 0.11 -9.68
C VAL A 215 -19.31 0.09 -11.11
N ALA A 216 -20.39 0.82 -11.39
CA ALA A 216 -21.01 0.85 -12.71
C ALA A 216 -20.20 1.66 -13.75
N GLU A 217 -19.46 2.68 -13.32
CA GLU A 217 -18.72 3.57 -14.22
C GLU A 217 -17.45 2.90 -14.78
N VAL A 218 -16.72 2.16 -13.95
CA VAL A 218 -15.44 1.53 -14.34
C VAL A 218 -15.65 0.35 -15.29
N LEU A 219 -16.69 -0.47 -15.07
CA LEU A 219 -17.00 -1.60 -15.97
C LEU A 219 -17.51 -1.14 -17.34
N GLY A 220 -18.30 -0.05 -17.38
CA GLY A 220 -18.79 0.52 -18.64
C GLY A 220 -17.66 1.04 -19.54
N ALA A 221 -16.66 1.70 -18.95
CA ALA A 221 -15.53 2.24 -19.70
C ALA A 221 -14.65 1.14 -20.32
N VAL A 222 -14.34 0.07 -19.57
CA VAL A 222 -13.52 -1.04 -20.07
C VAL A 222 -14.25 -1.80 -21.18
N LEU A 223 -15.55 -2.08 -21.01
CA LEU A 223 -16.34 -2.79 -22.02
C LEU A 223 -16.49 -1.96 -23.31
N GLY A 224 -16.69 -0.65 -23.18
CA GLY A 224 -16.80 0.28 -24.29
C GLY A 224 -15.53 0.36 -25.14
N VAL A 225 -14.35 0.35 -24.51
CA VAL A 225 -13.06 0.36 -25.21
C VAL A 225 -12.84 -0.94 -25.99
N VAL A 226 -13.12 -2.09 -25.37
CA VAL A 226 -12.95 -3.40 -26.02
C VAL A 226 -13.90 -3.57 -27.22
N LEU A 227 -15.17 -3.17 -27.07
CA LEU A 227 -16.15 -3.21 -28.16
C LEU A 227 -15.84 -2.20 -29.27
N GLY A 228 -15.38 -1.00 -28.91
CA GLY A 228 -14.94 0.01 -29.88
C GLY A 228 -13.74 -0.45 -30.71
N ALA A 229 -12.72 -1.00 -30.06
CA ALA A 229 -11.51 -1.49 -30.72
C ALA A 229 -11.79 -2.68 -31.65
N SER A 230 -12.58 -3.66 -31.17
CA SER A 230 -12.97 -4.83 -31.96
C SER A 230 -13.85 -4.46 -33.17
N GLY A 231 -14.82 -3.54 -32.98
CA GLY A 231 -15.64 -3.02 -34.07
C GLY A 231 -14.83 -2.28 -35.13
N ALA A 232 -13.88 -1.43 -34.72
CA ALA A 232 -13.00 -0.73 -35.65
C ALA A 232 -12.10 -1.70 -36.43
N PHE A 233 -11.59 -2.76 -35.78
CA PHE A 233 -10.78 -3.78 -36.42
C PHE A 233 -11.57 -4.59 -37.45
N ALA A 234 -12.77 -5.04 -37.08
CA ALA A 234 -13.68 -5.76 -37.97
C ALA A 234 -14.06 -4.92 -39.20
N PHE A 235 -14.39 -3.64 -39.01
CA PHE A 235 -14.70 -2.73 -40.11
C PHE A 235 -13.51 -2.54 -41.06
N ARG A 236 -12.29 -2.40 -40.52
CA ARG A 236 -11.08 -2.22 -41.32
C ARG A 236 -10.74 -3.49 -42.11
N TYR A 237 -10.92 -4.65 -41.51
CA TYR A 237 -10.75 -5.95 -42.16
C TYR A 237 -11.74 -6.12 -43.31
N TYR A 238 -13.02 -5.85 -43.06
CA TYR A 238 -14.08 -5.91 -44.08
C TYR A 238 -13.79 -4.99 -45.27
N ARG A 239 -13.37 -3.76 -44.98
CA ARG A 239 -13.07 -2.77 -46.01
C ARG A 239 -11.83 -3.13 -46.84
N ARG A 240 -10.82 -3.79 -46.24
CA ARG A 240 -9.66 -4.33 -46.97
C ARG A 240 -10.08 -5.46 -47.91
N ARG A 241 -10.91 -6.39 -47.42
CA ARG A 241 -11.40 -7.50 -48.24
C ARG A 241 -12.19 -7.02 -49.46
N ARG A 242 -13.09 -6.04 -49.29
CA ARG A 242 -13.84 -5.47 -50.43
C ARG A 242 -12.96 -4.79 -51.49
N ARG A 243 -11.82 -4.22 -51.09
CA ARG A 243 -10.86 -3.64 -52.06
C ARG A 243 -10.19 -4.72 -52.90
N GLN A 244 -9.85 -5.85 -52.30
CA GLN A 244 -9.28 -6.98 -53.01
C GLN A 244 -10.28 -7.61 -53.99
N GLU A 245 -11.55 -7.71 -53.60
CA GLU A 245 -12.61 -8.22 -54.48
C GLU A 245 -12.90 -7.28 -55.66
N ALA A 246 -12.78 -5.96 -55.47
CA ALA A 246 -12.93 -4.98 -56.55
C ALA A 246 -11.75 -5.02 -57.55
N GLU A 247 -10.53 -5.27 -57.09
CA GLU A 247 -9.34 -5.39 -57.96
C GLU A 247 -9.38 -6.67 -58.81
N THR A 248 -9.92 -7.77 -58.28
CA THR A 248 -10.10 -9.02 -59.06
C THR A 248 -11.16 -8.90 -60.16
N LEU A 249 -12.18 -8.05 -59.99
CA LEU A 249 -13.21 -7.83 -61.02
C LEU A 249 -12.75 -6.89 -62.15
N SER A 250 -11.78 -6.01 -61.91
CA SER A 250 -11.19 -5.15 -62.94
C SER A 250 -10.11 -5.83 -63.79
N ALA A 251 -9.58 -6.97 -63.36
CA ALA A 251 -8.52 -7.69 -64.07
C ALA A 251 -9.05 -8.66 -65.14
N GLN A 252 -10.38 -8.72 -65.33
CA GLN A 252 -11.05 -9.73 -66.17
C GLN A 252 -11.92 -9.14 -67.30
N GLY A 253 -11.84 -7.83 -67.54
CA GLY A 253 -12.47 -7.14 -68.68
C GLY A 253 -11.46 -6.23 -69.37
#